data_AF-A0A2E0A5I3-F1
#
_entry.id   AF-A0A2E0A5I3-F1
#
_cell.length_a   1.000
_cell.length_b   1.000
_cell.length_c   1.000
_cell.angle_alpha   90.00
_cell.angle_beta   90.00
_cell.angle_gamma   90.00
#
_symmetry.space_group_name_H-M   'P 1'
#
loop_
_entity.id
_entity.type
_entity.pdbx_description
1 polymer ?
#
loop_
_entity_poly.entity_id
_entity_poly.type
_entity_poly.pdbx_seq_one_letter_code
_entity_poly.pdbx_strand_id
1 'polypeptide(L)'
;MIPAPVRSAAGLHLFIKDAIMKTRIQNKILLLAAAVFSIQTMADTDTNDVFLHVNGITSCSFTVSSYDITSGEDYDGTTATAEDGACKVTITADRKKSEGVAEWFEQQIGTGNAIACDSSGPMPDDLNFAVEGTLVLTQGDQTTTCDNIILAQGHIPLLFTNNWWLGSPDAKSGSVPYIGPLIMSCSSGGRVPKAVTMSPLQPCVNNFNVVVE
;
A
#
# COMPACT_ATOMS: atom_id res chain seq x y z
N MET A 1 -37.82 35.44 -38.21
CA MET A 1 -38.44 34.68 -37.11
C MET A 1 -37.51 34.73 -35.92
N ILE A 2 -37.99 35.26 -34.79
CA ILE A 2 -37.43 35.16 -33.42
C ILE A 2 -38.24 34.03 -32.72
N PRO A 3 -37.80 33.29 -31.66
CA PRO A 3 -36.56 33.32 -30.84
C PRO A 3 -35.87 31.94 -30.61
N ALA A 4 -34.74 31.92 -29.89
CA ALA A 4 -34.22 30.78 -29.09
C ALA A 4 -35.04 30.58 -27.79
N PRO A 5 -35.00 29.43 -27.07
CA PRO A 5 -34.03 29.28 -25.96
C PRO A 5 -33.63 27.79 -25.63
N VAL A 6 -32.38 27.44 -25.25
CA VAL A 6 -31.76 27.37 -23.88
C VAL A 6 -31.71 25.96 -23.23
N ARG A 7 -30.50 25.62 -22.72
CA ARG A 7 -30.08 24.67 -21.64
C ARG A 7 -30.28 23.16 -21.89
N SER A 8 -29.49 22.25 -21.32
CA SER A 8 -28.78 22.30 -20.04
C SER A 8 -27.56 21.37 -20.02
N ALA A 9 -26.45 21.86 -19.48
CA ALA A 9 -25.46 21.03 -18.82
C ALA A 9 -26.13 20.39 -17.59
N ALA A 10 -26.06 19.07 -17.47
CA ALA A 10 -26.49 18.37 -16.26
C ALA A 10 -25.34 18.44 -15.26
N GLY A 11 -25.35 19.52 -14.47
CA GLY A 11 -24.52 19.65 -13.29
C GLY A 11 -24.93 18.64 -12.22
N LEU A 12 -23.89 18.03 -11.64
CA LEU A 12 -23.76 17.51 -10.29
C LEU A 12 -25.00 17.76 -9.39
N HIS A 13 -25.77 16.71 -9.14
CA HIS A 13 -26.89 16.72 -8.20
C HIS A 13 -26.36 16.85 -6.77
N LEU A 14 -26.31 18.09 -6.30
CA LEU A 14 -26.06 18.48 -4.91
C LEU A 14 -27.28 18.11 -4.06
N PHE A 15 -27.20 17.00 -3.31
CA PHE A 15 -28.15 16.72 -2.23
C PHE A 15 -27.77 17.53 -0.98
N ILE A 16 -28.37 18.72 -0.83
CA ILE A 16 -28.53 19.36 0.49
C ILE A 16 -30.01 19.20 0.84
N LYS A 17 -30.33 18.25 1.70
CA LYS A 17 -31.60 18.23 2.41
C LYS A 17 -31.34 18.57 3.88
N ASP A 18 -32.04 19.62 4.28
CA ASP A 18 -32.48 19.93 5.64
C ASP A 18 -31.46 20.48 6.64
N ALA A 19 -31.29 21.80 6.58
CA ALA A 19 -31.12 22.62 7.77
C ALA A 19 -31.78 24.00 7.58
N ILE A 20 -33.11 24.06 7.58
CA ILE A 20 -33.85 25.32 7.76
C ILE A 20 -34.71 25.19 9.01
N MET A 21 -34.15 25.64 10.13
CA MET A 21 -34.86 25.81 11.40
C MET A 21 -35.78 27.04 11.29
N LYS A 22 -37.09 26.85 11.48
CA LYS A 22 -38.11 27.92 11.50
C LYS A 22 -37.83 28.90 12.64
N THR A 23 -37.52 30.15 12.28
CA THR A 23 -37.34 31.25 13.23
C THR A 23 -38.70 31.74 13.77
N ARG A 24 -38.92 31.62 15.08
CA ARG A 24 -39.86 32.47 15.85
C ARG A 24 -39.05 33.29 16.86
N ILE A 25 -39.23 34.59 16.78
CA ILE A 25 -38.50 35.63 17.53
C ILE A 25 -38.90 35.57 19.00
N GLN A 26 -37.95 35.30 19.90
CA GLN A 26 -37.90 35.89 21.23
C GLN A 26 -36.44 36.19 21.60
N ASN A 27 -36.17 37.48 21.84
CA ASN A 27 -34.90 38.04 22.26
C ASN A 27 -34.34 37.31 23.49
N LYS A 28 -33.24 36.57 23.33
CA LYS A 28 -32.21 36.39 24.36
C LYS A 28 -30.83 36.32 23.70
N ILE A 29 -29.95 37.15 24.24
CA ILE A 29 -28.55 37.35 23.87
C ILE A 29 -27.86 35.99 23.70
N LEU A 30 -27.28 35.74 22.52
CA LEU A 30 -26.46 34.57 22.26
C LEU A 30 -25.13 35.03 21.64
N LEU A 31 -24.05 34.81 22.38
CA LEU A 31 -22.67 34.98 21.92
C LEU A 31 -22.46 34.14 20.65
N LEU A 32 -22.13 34.78 19.52
CA LEU A 32 -21.66 34.07 18.33
C LEU A 32 -20.21 33.61 18.57
N ALA A 33 -20.04 32.35 18.93
CA ALA A 33 -18.79 31.65 18.66
C ALA A 33 -18.76 31.35 17.15
N ALA A 34 -17.86 32.01 16.42
CA ALA A 34 -17.58 31.65 15.03
C ALA A 34 -16.86 30.30 15.04
N ALA A 35 -17.61 29.22 14.79
CA ALA A 35 -17.03 27.92 14.52
C ALA A 35 -16.38 27.97 13.12
N VAL A 36 -15.06 28.13 13.08
CA VAL A 36 -14.27 27.90 11.87
C VAL A 36 -14.25 26.38 11.66
N PHE A 37 -15.15 25.87 10.81
CA PHE A 37 -15.01 24.51 10.30
C PHE A 37 -13.87 24.54 9.28
N SER A 38 -12.69 24.10 9.69
CA SER A 38 -11.64 23.73 8.76
C SER A 38 -12.17 22.57 7.92
N ILE A 39 -12.50 22.84 6.66
CA ILE A 39 -12.75 21.79 5.67
C ILE A 39 -11.40 21.13 5.44
N GLN A 40 -11.17 19.97 6.05
CA GLN A 40 -10.10 19.08 5.62
C GLN A 40 -10.54 18.52 4.28
N THR A 41 -9.90 18.98 3.20
CA THR A 41 -9.91 18.24 1.93
C THR A 41 -9.28 16.89 2.24
N MET A 42 -10.06 15.81 2.22
CA MET A 42 -9.45 14.48 2.17
C MET A 42 -8.69 14.42 0.84
N ALA A 43 -7.37 14.29 0.88
CA ALA A 43 -6.62 14.00 -0.32
C ALA A 43 -7.15 12.67 -0.87
N ASP A 44 -7.34 12.62 -2.18
CA ASP A 44 -7.75 11.41 -2.88
C ASP A 44 -6.49 10.54 -3.03
N THR A 45 -6.18 9.77 -1.99
CA THR A 45 -5.01 8.89 -1.97
C THR A 45 -5.19 7.74 -2.97
N ASP A 46 -4.17 7.49 -3.80
CA ASP A 46 -4.16 6.38 -4.76
C ASP A 46 -4.17 5.00 -4.05
N THR A 47 -4.87 4.02 -4.63
CA THR A 47 -4.78 2.61 -4.19
C THR A 47 -3.71 1.85 -4.97
N ASN A 48 -2.88 1.09 -4.25
CA ASN A 48 -1.71 0.41 -4.80
C ASN A 48 -1.72 -1.07 -4.42
N ASP A 49 -1.93 -1.95 -5.40
CA ASP A 49 -2.04 -3.38 -5.18
C ASP A 49 -0.74 -4.13 -5.49
N VAL A 50 -0.33 -4.99 -4.58
CA VAL A 50 0.71 -6.02 -4.77
C VAL A 50 0.16 -7.39 -4.38
N PHE A 51 0.52 -8.41 -5.16
CA PHE A 51 -0.01 -9.77 -5.04
C PHE A 51 1.09 -10.73 -4.63
N LEU A 52 0.88 -11.40 -3.50
CA LEU A 52 1.75 -12.45 -2.99
C LEU A 52 1.07 -13.81 -3.22
N HIS A 53 1.40 -14.46 -4.33
CA HIS A 53 0.82 -15.73 -4.74
C HIS A 53 1.28 -16.86 -3.82
N VAL A 54 0.34 -17.54 -3.17
CA VAL A 54 0.60 -18.58 -2.17
C VAL A 54 -0.32 -19.75 -2.44
N ASN A 55 0.26 -20.91 -2.76
CA ASN A 55 -0.54 -22.10 -3.06
C ASN A 55 -1.42 -22.51 -1.86
N GLY A 56 -2.73 -22.65 -2.08
CA GLY A 56 -3.67 -23.08 -1.03
C GLY A 56 -3.93 -22.04 0.07
N ILE A 57 -3.66 -20.76 -0.18
CA ILE A 57 -3.99 -19.69 0.76
C ILE A 57 -5.50 -19.61 1.02
N THR A 58 -5.88 -19.51 2.29
CA THR A 58 -7.28 -19.38 2.73
C THR A 58 -7.55 -18.02 3.36
N SER A 59 -6.55 -17.41 3.99
CA SER A 59 -6.60 -16.03 4.50
C SER A 59 -5.21 -15.44 4.60
N CYS A 60 -5.13 -14.12 4.66
CA CYS A 60 -3.91 -13.41 5.01
C CYS A 60 -4.20 -12.10 5.71
N SER A 61 -3.16 -11.52 6.33
CA SER A 61 -3.17 -10.15 6.81
C SER A 61 -1.78 -9.54 6.67
N PHE A 62 -1.72 -8.23 6.51
CA PHE A 62 -0.48 -7.45 6.57
C PHE A 62 -0.67 -6.32 7.58
N THR A 63 0.08 -6.35 8.68
CA THR A 63 0.01 -5.33 9.73
C THR A 63 1.23 -4.43 9.64
N VAL A 64 1.02 -3.16 9.28
CA VAL A 64 2.09 -2.18 9.14
C VAL A 64 2.65 -1.79 10.50
N SER A 65 3.97 -1.86 10.64
CA SER A 65 4.73 -1.42 11.81
C SER A 65 5.40 -0.06 11.60
N SER A 66 5.80 0.23 10.36
CA SER A 66 6.49 1.47 9.98
C SER A 66 6.27 1.76 8.50
N TYR A 67 6.40 3.01 8.08
CA TYR A 67 6.32 3.40 6.68
C TYR A 67 7.10 4.70 6.43
N ASP A 68 7.43 4.94 5.17
CA ASP A 68 7.94 6.22 4.69
C ASP A 68 7.26 6.61 3.37
N ILE A 69 6.95 7.89 3.26
CA ILE A 69 6.32 8.50 2.08
C ILE A 69 6.90 9.90 1.89
N THR A 70 6.96 10.34 0.64
CA THR A 70 7.46 11.68 0.32
C THR A 70 6.72 12.77 1.11
N SER A 71 7.48 13.73 1.66
CA SER A 71 6.91 14.81 2.47
C SER A 71 5.80 15.59 1.74
N GLY A 72 4.68 15.76 2.44
CA GLY A 72 3.49 16.48 1.94
C GLY A 72 2.51 15.60 1.18
N GLU A 73 2.79 14.31 1.07
CA GLU A 73 1.91 13.29 0.50
C GLU A 73 1.22 12.49 1.62
N ASP A 74 0.11 11.83 1.30
CA ASP A 74 -0.73 11.14 2.28
C ASP A 74 -0.63 9.60 2.20
N TYR A 75 -0.72 8.97 3.38
CA TYR A 75 -0.86 7.53 3.57
C TYR A 75 -2.11 7.27 4.43
N ASP A 76 -3.09 6.53 3.86
CA ASP A 76 -4.39 6.25 4.50
C ASP A 76 -4.54 4.78 4.93
N GLY A 77 -3.43 4.04 4.97
CA GLY A 77 -3.39 2.71 5.54
C GLY A 77 -3.11 1.59 4.54
N THR A 78 -3.08 0.37 5.09
CA THR A 78 -2.85 -0.86 4.35
C THR A 78 -3.90 -1.88 4.73
N THR A 79 -4.42 -2.59 3.73
CA THR A 79 -5.30 -3.74 3.92
C THR A 79 -4.73 -4.95 3.20
N ALA A 80 -5.12 -6.14 3.63
CA ALA A 80 -4.75 -7.37 2.96
C ALA A 80 -5.90 -8.36 2.98
N THR A 81 -6.10 -9.06 1.86
CA THR A 81 -7.14 -10.08 1.71
C THR A 81 -6.62 -11.22 0.84
N ALA A 82 -7.09 -12.44 1.13
CA ALA A 82 -6.84 -13.57 0.26
C ALA A 82 -7.89 -13.58 -0.86
N GLU A 83 -7.45 -13.49 -2.11
CA GLU A 83 -8.29 -13.62 -3.30
C GLU A 83 -7.49 -14.25 -4.44
N ASP A 84 -8.16 -15.05 -5.28
CA ASP A 84 -7.60 -15.65 -6.49
C ASP A 84 -6.24 -16.38 -6.31
N GLY A 85 -6.04 -17.03 -5.16
CA GLY A 85 -4.80 -17.78 -4.86
C GLY A 85 -3.62 -16.90 -4.43
N ALA A 86 -3.86 -15.63 -4.12
CA ALA A 86 -2.87 -14.70 -3.63
C ALA A 86 -3.33 -14.00 -2.35
N CYS A 87 -2.37 -13.53 -1.55
CA CYS A 87 -2.61 -12.44 -0.63
C CYS A 87 -2.46 -11.12 -1.39
N LYS A 88 -3.57 -10.45 -1.66
CA LYS A 88 -3.59 -9.10 -2.19
C LYS A 88 -3.37 -8.12 -1.04
N VAL A 89 -2.30 -7.35 -1.11
CA VAL A 89 -2.03 -6.23 -0.19
C VAL A 89 -2.31 -4.93 -0.93
N THR A 90 -3.25 -4.15 -0.41
CA THR A 90 -3.61 -2.82 -0.95
C THR A 90 -3.09 -1.75 -0.01
N ILE A 91 -2.19 -0.92 -0.52
CA ILE A 91 -1.62 0.24 0.16
C ILE A 91 -2.29 1.49 -0.39
N THR A 92 -2.97 2.24 0.46
CA THR A 92 -3.59 3.52 0.09
C THR A 92 -2.61 4.65 0.39
N ALA A 93 -1.96 5.15 -0.66
CA ALA A 93 -0.88 6.13 -0.56
C ALA A 93 -0.69 6.87 -1.88
N ASP A 94 -0.36 8.16 -1.78
CA ASP A 94 0.02 8.99 -2.91
C ASP A 94 1.31 8.52 -3.60
N ARG A 95 1.43 8.84 -4.89
CA ARG A 95 2.57 8.44 -5.73
C ARG A 95 3.46 9.62 -6.07
N LYS A 96 4.45 9.86 -5.22
CA LYS A 96 5.51 10.81 -5.51
C LYS A 96 6.87 10.24 -5.15
N LYS A 97 7.71 10.10 -6.16
CA LYS A 97 9.07 9.62 -6.01
C LYS A 97 9.92 10.54 -5.16
N SER A 98 10.71 9.95 -4.28
CA SER A 98 11.87 10.60 -3.68
C SER A 98 12.99 9.62 -3.36
N GLU A 99 14.21 10.14 -3.41
CA GLU A 99 15.43 9.47 -2.94
C GLU A 99 15.33 9.16 -1.44
N GLY A 100 14.69 10.04 -0.64
CA GLY A 100 14.54 9.84 0.80
C GLY A 100 13.77 8.55 1.16
N VAL A 101 12.72 8.21 0.42
CA VAL A 101 11.98 6.95 0.62
C VAL A 101 12.85 5.76 0.21
N ALA A 102 13.66 5.88 -0.83
CA ALA A 102 14.61 4.84 -1.25
C ALA A 102 15.71 4.60 -0.19
N GLU A 103 16.27 5.67 0.36
CA GLU A 103 17.24 5.60 1.47
C GLU A 103 16.62 4.98 2.72
N TRP A 104 15.37 5.33 3.05
CA TRP A 104 14.66 4.72 4.18
C TRP A 104 14.45 3.22 3.95
N PHE A 105 14.02 2.83 2.75
CA PHE A 105 13.86 1.43 2.38
C PHE A 105 15.17 0.66 2.54
N GLU A 106 16.28 1.17 1.98
CA GLU A 106 17.60 0.55 2.12
C GLU A 106 18.04 0.44 3.59
N GLN A 107 17.77 1.46 4.41
CA GLN A 107 18.05 1.42 5.85
C GLN A 107 17.27 0.33 6.57
N GLN A 108 15.98 0.13 6.26
CA GLN A 108 15.19 -0.95 6.85
C GLN A 108 15.65 -2.33 6.37
N ILE A 109 16.14 -2.45 5.13
CA ILE A 109 16.76 -3.69 4.66
C ILE A 109 18.06 -3.97 5.41
N GLY A 110 18.89 -2.95 5.68
CA GLY A 110 20.15 -3.12 6.40
C GLY A 110 21.05 -4.19 5.77
N THR A 111 21.32 -5.27 6.52
CA THR A 111 22.15 -6.40 6.03
C THR A 111 21.34 -7.51 5.34
N GLY A 112 20.04 -7.31 5.19
CA GLY A 112 19.12 -8.21 4.53
C GLY A 112 19.23 -8.16 3.01
N ASN A 113 18.15 -8.54 2.33
CA ASN A 113 18.09 -8.54 0.87
C ASN A 113 16.71 -8.06 0.40
N ALA A 114 16.68 -7.48 -0.80
CA ALA A 114 15.47 -7.10 -1.51
C ALA A 114 15.48 -7.71 -2.92
N ILE A 115 14.28 -7.85 -3.48
CA ILE A 115 14.00 -8.22 -4.87
C ILE A 115 12.99 -7.23 -5.45
N ALA A 116 12.98 -7.12 -6.78
CA ALA A 116 12.06 -6.24 -7.49
C ALA A 116 11.29 -6.99 -8.59
N CYS A 117 10.04 -6.56 -8.81
CA CYS A 117 9.32 -6.75 -10.05
C CYS A 117 9.80 -5.74 -11.08
N ASP A 118 10.81 -6.10 -11.86
CA ASP A 118 11.48 -5.26 -12.85
C ASP A 118 12.33 -4.15 -12.20
N SER A 119 13.64 -4.21 -12.41
CA SER A 119 14.60 -3.20 -11.93
C SER A 119 15.82 -3.12 -12.85
N SER A 120 16.43 -1.94 -12.93
CA SER A 120 17.72 -1.70 -13.59
C SER A 120 18.92 -1.80 -12.65
N GLY A 121 18.69 -2.01 -11.34
CA GLY A 121 19.73 -2.00 -10.32
C GLY A 121 19.41 -2.89 -9.12
N PRO A 122 20.39 -3.09 -8.21
CA PRO A 122 20.24 -3.94 -7.03
C PRO A 122 19.32 -3.34 -5.96
N MET A 123 19.18 -2.01 -5.93
CA MET A 123 18.32 -1.23 -5.05
C MET A 123 17.65 -0.11 -5.85
N PRO A 124 16.53 0.46 -5.37
CA PRO A 124 15.88 1.59 -6.03
C PRO A 124 16.66 2.89 -5.78
N ASP A 125 16.72 3.75 -6.79
CA ASP A 125 17.24 5.12 -6.63
C ASP A 125 16.16 6.06 -6.06
N ASP A 126 14.89 5.80 -6.39
CA ASP A 126 13.72 6.55 -5.94
C ASP A 126 12.55 5.61 -5.67
N LEU A 127 11.73 5.93 -4.67
CA LEU A 127 10.49 5.22 -4.37
C LEU A 127 9.33 6.21 -4.14
N ASN A 128 8.11 5.78 -4.45
CA ASN A 128 6.89 6.53 -4.15
C ASN A 128 6.56 6.49 -2.65
N PHE A 129 6.59 5.27 -2.10
CA PHE A 129 6.36 4.96 -0.69
C PHE A 129 6.96 3.59 -0.37
N ALA A 130 7.17 3.32 0.91
CA ALA A 130 7.54 2.02 1.44
C ALA A 130 6.79 1.74 2.75
N VAL A 131 6.36 0.50 2.97
CA VAL A 131 5.74 0.05 4.21
C VAL A 131 6.46 -1.19 4.73
N GLU A 132 6.81 -1.18 6.00
CA GLU A 132 7.29 -2.34 6.74
C GLU A 132 6.14 -2.92 7.58
N GLY A 133 6.04 -4.24 7.64
CA GLY A 133 5.04 -4.88 8.48
C GLY A 133 5.23 -6.39 8.65
N THR A 134 4.27 -6.97 9.37
CA THR A 134 4.17 -8.40 9.59
C THR A 134 3.15 -8.99 8.61
N LEU A 135 3.61 -9.94 7.79
CA LEU A 135 2.78 -10.75 6.91
C LEU A 135 2.34 -12.03 7.63
N VAL A 136 1.05 -12.28 7.68
CA VAL A 136 0.48 -13.54 8.17
C VAL A 136 -0.23 -14.24 7.01
N LEU A 137 0.14 -15.49 6.77
CA LEU A 137 -0.44 -16.35 5.74
C LEU A 137 -1.09 -17.56 6.40
N THR A 138 -2.31 -17.90 5.97
CA THR A 138 -3.01 -19.10 6.41
C THR A 138 -3.24 -20.03 5.22
N GLN A 139 -2.86 -21.30 5.36
CA GLN A 139 -3.06 -22.37 4.38
C GLN A 139 -3.78 -23.54 5.07
N GLY A 140 -5.12 -23.55 4.99
CA GLY A 140 -5.93 -24.48 5.78
C GLY A 140 -5.79 -24.20 7.28
N ASP A 141 -5.34 -25.18 8.06
CA ASP A 141 -5.12 -25.03 9.51
C ASP A 141 -3.70 -24.51 9.86
N GLN A 142 -2.84 -24.28 8.87
CA GLN A 142 -1.47 -23.83 9.07
C GLN A 142 -1.40 -22.30 9.00
N THR A 143 -0.71 -21.67 9.96
CA THR A 143 -0.43 -20.23 9.95
C THR A 143 1.07 -20.00 9.94
N THR A 144 1.53 -19.16 9.01
CA THR A 144 2.92 -18.72 8.88
C THR A 144 2.98 -17.21 9.09
N THR A 145 3.89 -16.73 9.94
CA THR A 145 4.06 -15.32 10.28
C THR A 145 5.49 -14.90 9.95
N CYS A 146 5.61 -13.97 9.01
CA CYS A 146 6.87 -13.38 8.57
C CYS A 146 6.89 -11.92 9.02
N ASP A 147 7.79 -11.61 9.95
CA ASP A 147 8.00 -10.25 10.43
C ASP A 147 8.94 -9.47 9.50
N ASN A 148 8.94 -8.15 9.65
CA ASN A 148 9.84 -7.22 8.95
C ASN A 148 9.84 -7.41 7.42
N ILE A 149 8.67 -7.65 6.85
CA ILE A 149 8.47 -7.60 5.40
C ILE A 149 8.32 -6.15 4.99
N ILE A 150 9.10 -5.72 4.02
CA ILE A 150 9.05 -4.37 3.48
C ILE A 150 8.55 -4.46 2.04
N LEU A 151 7.41 -3.80 1.79
CA LEU A 151 6.82 -3.65 0.46
C LEU A 151 6.97 -2.20 0.03
N ALA A 152 7.48 -1.97 -1.17
CA ALA A 152 7.64 -0.62 -1.69
C ALA A 152 7.26 -0.53 -3.16
N GLN A 153 6.83 0.66 -3.57
CA GLN A 153 6.54 0.95 -4.96
C GLN A 153 7.51 1.99 -5.49
N GLY A 154 8.13 1.68 -6.63
CA GLY A 154 8.91 2.64 -7.41
C GLY A 154 8.24 2.95 -8.74
N HIS A 155 9.02 3.56 -9.63
CA HIS A 155 8.57 3.83 -10.99
C HIS A 155 9.73 3.75 -11.98
N ILE A 156 9.55 2.98 -13.06
CA ILE A 156 10.51 2.84 -14.15
C ILE A 156 10.18 3.89 -15.23
N PRO A 157 10.93 5.00 -15.33
CA PRO A 157 10.57 6.11 -16.21
C PRO A 157 10.55 5.71 -17.69
N LEU A 158 11.46 4.82 -18.11
CA LEU A 158 11.58 4.39 -19.51
C LEU A 158 10.39 3.57 -20.00
N LEU A 159 9.71 2.88 -19.09
CA LEU A 159 8.57 2.01 -19.38
C LEU A 159 7.24 2.64 -18.97
N PHE A 160 7.27 3.85 -18.39
CA PHE A 160 6.09 4.56 -17.85
C PHE A 160 5.24 3.67 -16.94
N THR A 161 5.86 2.75 -16.22
CA THR A 161 5.19 1.78 -15.35
C THR A 161 5.77 1.85 -13.94
N ASN A 162 4.92 1.54 -12.96
CA ASN A 162 5.39 1.32 -11.60
C ASN A 162 6.04 -0.06 -11.49
N ASN A 163 7.03 -0.16 -10.62
CA ASN A 163 7.60 -1.43 -10.20
C ASN A 163 7.40 -1.62 -8.70
N TRP A 164 7.45 -2.87 -8.27
CA TRP A 164 7.31 -3.23 -6.86
C TRP A 164 8.58 -3.85 -6.32
N TRP A 165 8.87 -3.56 -5.07
CA TRP A 165 9.98 -4.09 -4.31
C TRP A 165 9.46 -4.85 -3.12
N LEU A 166 10.13 -5.96 -2.81
CA LEU A 166 9.91 -6.77 -1.63
C LEU A 166 11.26 -7.03 -1.00
N GLY A 167 11.38 -6.77 0.30
CA GLY A 167 12.60 -7.08 1.04
C GLY A 167 12.36 -7.31 2.52
N SER A 168 13.43 -7.64 3.23
CA SER A 168 13.44 -7.80 4.68
C SER A 168 14.87 -7.76 5.21
N PRO A 169 15.12 -7.23 6.43
CA PRO A 169 16.41 -7.37 7.10
C PRO A 169 16.79 -8.83 7.40
N ASP A 170 15.80 -9.71 7.52
CA ASP A 170 15.99 -11.12 7.83
C ASP A 170 16.14 -12.00 6.57
N ALA A 171 15.91 -11.44 5.39
CA ALA A 171 15.99 -12.17 4.14
C ALA A 171 17.45 -12.43 3.71
N LYS A 172 17.70 -13.64 3.21
CA LYS A 172 18.92 -14.04 2.51
C LYS A 172 18.61 -14.25 1.03
N SER A 173 19.57 -13.95 0.15
CA SER A 173 19.44 -14.29 -1.27
C SER A 173 19.85 -15.76 -1.53
N GLY A 174 19.00 -16.51 -2.23
CA GLY A 174 19.20 -17.93 -2.49
C GLY A 174 20.18 -18.28 -3.61
N SER A 175 20.62 -17.34 -4.46
CA SER A 175 21.50 -17.67 -5.61
C SER A 175 22.33 -16.51 -6.16
N VAL A 176 21.75 -15.30 -6.24
CA VAL A 176 22.43 -14.10 -6.75
C VAL A 176 21.92 -12.92 -5.91
N PRO A 177 22.80 -12.14 -5.25
CA PRO A 177 22.38 -10.93 -4.55
C PRO A 177 21.46 -10.08 -5.44
N TYR A 178 20.34 -9.60 -4.89
CA TYR A 178 19.38 -8.69 -5.54
C TYR A 178 18.53 -9.22 -6.71
N ILE A 179 18.85 -10.41 -7.24
CA ILE A 179 18.13 -11.01 -8.40
C ILE A 179 17.53 -12.39 -8.03
N GLY A 180 18.14 -13.07 -7.07
CA GLY A 180 17.69 -14.39 -6.61
C GLY A 180 16.49 -14.31 -5.68
N PRO A 181 15.80 -15.44 -5.45
CA PRO A 181 14.72 -15.48 -4.48
C PRO A 181 15.22 -15.07 -3.09
N LEU A 182 14.35 -14.39 -2.35
CA LEU A 182 14.55 -14.17 -0.92
C LEU A 182 14.14 -15.42 -0.16
N ILE A 183 14.96 -15.82 0.80
CA ILE A 183 14.66 -16.90 1.72
C ILE A 183 14.70 -16.32 3.12
N MET A 184 13.65 -16.55 3.89
CA MET A 184 13.56 -16.09 5.27
C MET A 184 12.98 -17.19 6.17
N SER A 185 13.27 -17.08 7.47
CA SER A 185 12.74 -18.00 8.48
C SER A 185 11.54 -17.34 9.16
N CYS A 186 10.35 -17.91 8.95
CA CYS A 186 9.09 -17.39 9.49
C CYS A 186 8.54 -18.28 10.59
N SER A 187 7.87 -17.68 11.58
CA SER A 187 7.18 -18.44 12.62
C SER A 187 6.01 -19.24 12.04
N SER A 188 5.70 -20.40 12.63
CA SER A 188 4.71 -21.34 12.08
C SER A 188 3.60 -21.75 13.06
N GLY A 189 3.42 -21.01 14.16
CA GLY A 189 2.54 -21.41 15.27
C GLY A 189 3.02 -22.65 16.06
N GLY A 190 4.01 -23.39 15.53
CA GLY A 190 4.70 -24.50 16.18
C GLY A 190 6.10 -24.14 16.72
N ARG A 191 6.89 -25.16 17.09
CA ARG A 191 8.24 -24.96 17.67
C ARG A 191 9.34 -24.74 16.64
N VAL A 192 9.09 -25.07 15.36
CA VAL A 192 10.10 -25.01 14.30
C VAL A 192 9.65 -23.97 13.28
N PRO A 193 10.46 -22.94 13.00
CA PRO A 193 10.13 -21.96 11.98
C PRO A 193 10.15 -22.63 10.59
N LYS A 194 9.37 -22.07 9.66
CA LYS A 194 9.33 -22.51 8.27
C LYS A 194 10.25 -21.65 7.41
N ALA A 195 10.83 -22.26 6.39
CA ALA A 195 11.49 -21.49 5.35
C ALA A 195 10.42 -20.92 4.42
N VAL A 196 10.51 -19.63 4.14
CA VAL A 196 9.63 -18.96 3.18
C VAL A 196 10.49 -18.37 2.07
N THR A 197 10.23 -18.84 0.85
CA THR A 197 10.92 -18.41 -0.36
C THR A 197 10.02 -17.45 -1.13
N MET A 198 10.49 -16.24 -1.38
CA MET A 198 9.78 -15.19 -2.12
C MET A 198 10.54 -14.86 -3.40
N SER A 199 9.85 -14.79 -4.53
CA SER A 199 10.49 -14.54 -5.82
C SER A 199 9.59 -13.73 -6.76
N PRO A 200 10.15 -12.94 -7.68
CA PRO A 200 9.39 -12.33 -8.76
C PRO A 200 8.62 -13.39 -9.59
N LEU A 201 7.34 -13.18 -9.91
CA LEU A 201 6.56 -14.06 -10.79
C LEU A 201 6.46 -13.44 -12.19
N GLN A 202 7.09 -14.02 -13.21
CA GLN A 202 7.12 -13.39 -14.55
C GLN A 202 5.81 -13.58 -15.35
N PRO A 203 5.24 -12.52 -15.97
CA PRO A 203 5.65 -11.11 -15.89
C PRO A 203 5.31 -10.49 -14.53
N CYS A 204 6.29 -9.81 -13.90
CA CYS A 204 6.21 -9.46 -12.48
C CYS A 204 5.26 -8.30 -12.22
N VAL A 205 5.54 -7.08 -12.71
CA VAL A 205 4.78 -5.84 -12.44
C VAL A 205 4.53 -5.59 -10.95
N ASN A 206 3.61 -6.34 -10.34
CA ASN A 206 3.22 -6.33 -8.93
C ASN A 206 2.93 -7.74 -8.35
N ASN A 207 3.51 -8.80 -8.93
CA ASN A 207 3.25 -10.20 -8.57
C ASN A 207 4.51 -10.90 -8.05
N PHE A 208 4.48 -11.34 -6.81
CA PHE A 208 5.51 -12.20 -6.22
C PHE A 208 4.92 -13.58 -5.95
N ASN A 209 5.73 -14.61 -6.16
CA ASN A 209 5.44 -15.96 -5.70
C ASN A 209 6.01 -16.15 -4.29
N VAL A 210 5.25 -16.79 -3.41
CA VAL A 210 5.62 -17.07 -2.03
C VAL A 210 5.39 -18.55 -1.74
N VAL A 211 6.47 -19.27 -1.48
CA VAL A 211 6.47 -20.71 -1.16
C VAL A 211 6.82 -20.89 0.30
N VAL A 212 5.93 -21.55 1.04
CA VAL A 212 6.14 -21.94 2.44
C VAL A 212 6.54 -23.41 2.47
N GLU A 213 7.70 -23.72 3.03
CA GLU A 213 8.28 -25.07 3.13
C GLU A 213 8.12 -25.68 4.52
#